data_AF-A0A816HR56-F1
#
_entry.id   AF-A0A816HR56-F1
#
_cell.length_a   1.000
_cell.length_b   1.000
_cell.length_c   1.000
_cell.angle_alpha   90.00
_cell.angle_beta   90.00
_cell.angle_gamma   90.00
#
_symmetry.space_group_name_H-M   'P 1'
#
loop_
_entity.id
_entity.type
_entity.pdbx_description
1 polymer ?
#
loop_
_entity_poly.entity_id
_entity_poly.type
_entity_poly.pdbx_seq_one_letter_code
_entity_poly.pdbx_strand_id
1 'polypeptide(L)' 'GFVISGKAELHFENDQKVLLSPGDSWIVPKGAKHTYKILENFTAVEATHPPAEVKNRDAPK' A
#
# COMPACT_ATOMS: atom_id res chain seq x y z
N GLY A 1 5.01 1.79 -1.90
CA GLY A 1 4.92 3.00 -1.09
C GLY A 1 6.17 3.20 -0.27
N PHE A 2 6.16 4.23 0.59
CA PHE A 2 7.21 4.56 1.56
C PHE A 2 6.60 4.91 2.91
N VAL A 3 7.12 4.35 4.00
CA VAL A 3 6.59 4.55 5.36
C VAL A 3 7.21 5.80 5.99
N ILE A 4 6.35 6.74 6.39
CA ILE A 4 6.75 7.95 7.11
C ILE A 4 6.83 7.67 8.61
N SER A 5 5.80 7.06 9.21
CA SER A 5 5.74 6.76 10.63
C SER A 5 4.76 5.62 10.96
N GLY A 6 4.91 5.02 12.16
CA GLY A 6 4.09 3.90 12.62
C GLY A 6 4.47 2.55 12.03
N LYS A 7 3.60 1.55 12.21
CA LYS A 7 3.80 0.18 11.75
C LYS A 7 2.53 -0.48 11.24
N ALA A 8 2.67 -1.29 10.21
CA ALA A 8 1.60 -2.13 9.68
C ALA A 8 2.15 -3.46 9.18
N GLU A 9 1.30 -4.49 9.13
CA GLU A 9 1.57 -5.70 8.36
C GLU A 9 0.86 -5.59 7.01
N LEU A 10 1.58 -5.84 5.93
CA LEU A 10 1.04 -6.03 4.59
C LEU A 10 0.85 -7.52 4.32
N HIS A 11 -0.39 -7.95 4.13
CA HIS A 11 -0.79 -9.34 3.90
C HIS A 11 -1.14 -9.53 2.43
N PHE A 12 -0.66 -10.62 1.82
CA PHE A 12 -0.99 -11.04 0.47
C PHE A 12 -1.77 -12.37 0.48
N GLU A 13 -2.50 -12.68 -0.60
CA GLU A 13 -3.31 -13.93 -0.69
C GLU A 13 -2.48 -15.23 -0.57
N ASN A 14 -1.18 -15.20 -0.86
CA ASN A 14 -0.27 -16.35 -0.76
C ASN A 14 0.26 -16.61 0.67
N ASP A 15 -0.46 -16.14 1.70
CA ASP A 15 -0.09 -16.15 3.13
C ASP A 15 1.25 -15.45 3.44
N GLN A 16 1.78 -14.68 2.48
CA GLN A 16 2.96 -13.86 2.68
C GLN A 16 2.60 -12.61 3.48
N LYS A 17 3.43 -12.31 4.47
CA LYS A 17 3.29 -11.12 5.33
C LYS A 17 4.60 -10.36 5.34
N VAL A 18 4.49 -9.04 5.20
CA VAL A 18 5.62 -8.11 5.28
C VAL A 18 5.35 -7.13 6.40
N LEU A 19 6.29 -7.02 7.35
CA LEU A 19 6.23 -5.97 8.37
C LEU A 19 6.79 -4.68 7.78
N LEU A 20 6.03 -3.59 7.88
CA LEU A 20 6.40 -2.26 7.42
C LEU A 20 6.70 -1.36 8.62
N SER A 21 7.89 -0.77 8.63
CA SER A 21 8.43 0.14 9.64
C SER A 21 8.89 1.46 8.99
N PRO A 22 9.10 2.54 9.77
CA PRO A 22 9.52 3.82 9.22
C PRO A 22 10.81 3.71 8.41
N GLY A 23 10.81 4.27 7.20
CA GLY A 23 11.91 4.16 6.24
C GLY A 23 11.79 3.01 5.24
N ASP A 24 10.88 2.06 5.45
CA ASP A 24 10.68 0.96 4.52
C ASP A 24 10.01 1.44 3.23
N SER A 25 10.52 0.94 2.10
CA SER A 25 9.88 1.02 0.80
C SER A 25 9.31 -0.34 0.43
N TRP A 26 8.15 -0.37 -0.20
CA TRP A 26 7.55 -1.61 -0.67
C TRP A 26 6.89 -1.45 -2.04
N ILE A 27 6.65 -2.58 -2.71
CA ILE A 27 5.88 -2.66 -3.95
C ILE A 27 4.77 -3.69 -3.81
N VAL A 28 3.60 -3.38 -4.33
CA VAL A 28 2.52 -4.34 -4.53
C VAL A 28 2.55 -4.75 -6.01
N PRO A 29 2.77 -6.04 -6.33
CA PRO A 29 2.73 -6.50 -7.72
C PRO A 29 1.37 -6.27 -8.37
N LYS A 30 1.36 -6.05 -9.69
CA LYS A 30 0.12 -5.86 -10.45
C LYS A 30 -0.83 -7.04 -10.24
N GLY A 31 -2.05 -6.76 -9.83
CA GLY A 31 -3.09 -7.77 -9.60
C GLY A 31 -2.98 -8.52 -8.27
N ALA A 32 -1.95 -8.26 -7.46
CA ALA A 32 -1.83 -8.86 -6.14
C ALA A 32 -2.86 -8.25 -5.19
N LYS A 33 -3.82 -9.06 -4.74
CA LYS A 33 -4.71 -8.68 -3.66
C LYS A 33 -3.93 -8.63 -2.36
N HIS A 34 -4.14 -7.54 -1.64
CA HIS A 34 -3.44 -7.28 -0.40
C HIS A 34 -4.33 -6.52 0.57
N THR A 35 -3.99 -6.62 1.85
CA THR A 35 -4.66 -5.91 2.94
C THR A 35 -3.63 -5.47 3.98
N TYR A 36 -3.87 -4.32 4.58
CA TYR A 36 -3.05 -3.81 5.66
C TYR A 36 -3.70 -4.12 7.01
N LYS A 37 -2.91 -4.65 7.95
CA LYS A 37 -3.27 -4.70 9.36
C LYS A 37 -2.45 -3.64 10.10
N ILE A 38 -3.13 -2.61 10.57
CA ILE A 38 -2.50 -1.49 11.27
C ILE A 38 -2.15 -1.94 12.69
N LEU A 39 -0.88 -1.83 13.07
CA LEU A 39 -0.37 -2.20 14.40
C LEU A 39 -0.18 -0.96 15.29
N GLU A 40 0.25 0.15 14.69
CA GLU A 40 0.41 1.48 15.31
C GLU A 40 -0.12 2.55 14.33
N ASN A 41 -0.39 3.78 14.77
CA ASN A 41 -0.82 4.86 13.87
C ASN A 41 0.12 4.98 12.67
N PHE A 42 -0.35 4.57 11.49
CA PHE A 42 0.47 4.33 10.32
C PHE A 42 0.29 5.44 9.30
N THR A 43 1.38 6.14 8.98
CA THR A 43 1.42 7.18 7.95
C THR A 43 2.40 6.76 6.87
N ALA A 44 1.93 6.69 5.63
CA ALA A 44 2.75 6.29 4.50
C ALA A 44 2.26 6.94 3.20
N VAL A 45 3.14 6.97 2.20
CA VAL A 45 2.80 7.45 0.86
C VAL A 45 2.76 6.27 -0.09
N GLU A 46 1.71 6.19 -0.91
CA GLU A 46 1.62 5.22 -1.99
C GLU A 46 1.41 5.95 -3.32
N ALA A 47 2.20 5.55 -4.31
CA ALA A 47 2.05 5.99 -5.69
C ALA A 47 1.64 4.78 -6.53
N THR A 48 0.51 4.90 -7.23
CA THR A 48 -0.06 3.81 -8.03
C THR A 48 0.02 4.11 -9.51
N HIS A 49 0.29 3.08 -10.32
CA HIS A 49 0.21 3.13 -11.77
C HIS A 49 -0.54 1.89 -12.30
N PRO A 50 -1.65 2.06 -13.05
CA PRO A 50 -2.34 3.33 -13.30
C PRO A 50 -2.83 3.99 -11.98
N PRO A 51 -3.08 5.31 -11.98
CA PRO A 51 -3.64 5.98 -10.81
C PRO A 51 -4.91 5.30 -10.32
N ALA A 52 -5.12 5.30 -9.00
CA ALA A 52 -6.39 4.81 -8.45
C ALA A 52 -7.51 5.73 -8.93
N GLU A 53 -8.54 5.15 -9.55
CA GLU A 53 -9.68 5.91 -10.08
C GLU A 53 -10.93 5.71 -9.23
N VAL A 54 -11.74 6.76 -9.12
CA VAL A 54 -13.12 6.66 -8.63
C VAL A 54 -14.04 7.09 -9.76
N LYS A 55 -14.71 6.13 -10.42
CA LYS A 55 -15.75 6.37 -11.45
C LYS A 55 -15.34 7.39 -12.53
N ASN A 56 -14.18 7.23 -13.17
CA ASN A 56 -13.64 8.14 -14.20
C ASN A 56 -13.39 9.60 -13.74
N ARG A 57 -13.30 9.88 -12.43
CA ARG A 57 -12.96 11.23 -11.94
C ARG A 57 -11.62 11.75 -12.45
N ASP A 58 -10.68 10.83 -12.65
CA ASP A 58 -9.28 11.12 -13.01
C ASP A 58 -8.99 10.86 -14.50
N ALA A 59 -10.03 10.64 -15.32
CA ALA A 59 -9.87 10.52 -16.76
C ALA A 59 -9.42 11.87 -17.36
N PRO A 60 -8.50 11.87 -18.36
CA PRO A 60 -8.17 13.09 -19.08
C PRO A 60 -9.44 13.68 -19.71
N LYS A 61 -9.61 15.00 -19.59
CA LYS A 61 -10.69 15.73 -20.26
C LYS A 61 -10.50 15.75 -21.77
#